data_AF-A0A936W1D3-F1
#
_entry.id   AF-A0A936W1D3-F1
#
_cell.length_a   1.000
_cell.length_b   1.000
_cell.length_c   1.000
_cell.angle_alpha   90.00
_cell.angle_beta   90.00
_cell.angle_gamma   90.00
#
_symmetry.space_group_name_H-M   'P 1'
#
loop_
_entity.id
_entity.type
_entity.pdbx_description
1 polymer ?
#
loop_
_entity_poly.entity_id
_entity_poly.type
_entity_poly.pdbx_seq_one_letter_code
_entity_poly.pdbx_strand_id
1 'polypeptide(L)'
;MEGYRKCGLNFNAEVLPQTDINGETYFTWGALVLATPIESVEEKTKSWPVPGFYNLKYAPGKLTIFEYAGKPITANEHELSFLTELYNPDKQVVEPVVLVPMAGTILRQVTFKTFAN
;
A
#
# COMPACT_ATOMS: atom_id res chain seq x y z
N MET A 1 23.94 3.78 43.91
CA MET A 1 24.25 3.60 42.48
C MET A 1 22.97 3.19 41.76
N GLU A 2 22.62 4.02 40.79
CA GLU A 2 21.63 3.91 39.70
C GLU A 2 20.35 3.09 39.89
N GLY A 3 19.26 3.83 40.10
CA GLY A 3 17.88 3.36 40.01
C GLY A 3 17.40 3.38 38.56
N TYR A 4 17.25 2.19 37.97
CA TYR A 4 16.47 2.00 36.75
C TYR A 4 15.16 1.30 37.10
N ARG A 5 14.06 1.80 36.53
CA ARG A 5 12.74 1.15 36.58
C ARG A 5 12.43 0.59 35.21
N LYS A 6 12.06 -0.68 35.18
CA LYS A 6 11.66 -1.37 33.95
C LYS A 6 10.25 -0.92 33.59
N CYS A 7 10.06 -0.46 32.36
CA CYS A 7 8.75 -0.17 31.78
C CYS A 7 8.52 -1.12 30.60
N GLY A 8 7.37 -1.78 30.56
CA GLY A 8 6.94 -2.60 29.43
C GLY A 8 5.93 -1.84 28.60
N LEU A 9 6.17 -1.72 27.30
CA LEU A 9 5.20 -1.20 26.34
C LEU A 9 4.66 -2.37 25.53
N ASN A 10 3.35 -2.36 25.27
CA ASN A 10 2.71 -3.27 24.35
C ASN A 10 1.92 -2.45 23.33
N PHE A 11 2.07 -2.78 22.05
CA PHE A 11 1.40 -2.10 20.95
C PHE A 11 0.52 -3.12 20.22
N ASN A 12 -0.78 -2.91 20.26
CA ASN A 12 -1.73 -3.64 19.43
C ASN A 12 -2.19 -2.67 18.34
N ALA A 13 -1.73 -2.88 17.11
CA ALA A 13 -2.08 -2.03 15.98
C ALA A 13 -3.23 -2.68 15.20
N GLU A 14 -4.32 -1.93 15.05
CA GLU A 14 -5.41 -2.29 14.16
C GLU A 14 -5.25 -1.56 12.82
N VAL A 15 -5.83 -2.12 11.75
CA VAL A 15 -5.89 -1.41 10.48
C VAL A 15 -7.01 -0.37 10.54
N LEU A 16 -6.65 0.89 10.38
CA LEU A 16 -7.58 2.01 10.45
C LEU A 16 -7.74 2.70 9.09
N PRO A 17 -8.97 2.87 8.60
CA PRO A 17 -9.23 3.78 7.50
C PRO A 17 -9.02 5.22 7.95
N GLN A 18 -8.45 6.02 7.07
CA GLN A 18 -8.18 7.43 7.23
C GLN A 18 -8.71 8.16 5.99
N THR A 19 -8.90 9.47 6.11
CA THR A 19 -9.38 10.32 5.01
C THR A 19 -8.32 11.34 4.66
N ASP A 20 -7.99 11.48 3.38
CA ASP A 20 -7.05 12.49 2.88
C ASP A 20 -7.73 13.86 2.73
N ILE A 21 -6.97 14.87 2.29
CA ILE A 21 -7.49 16.23 2.07
C ILE A 21 -8.53 16.34 0.95
N ASN A 22 -8.61 15.33 0.07
CA ASN A 22 -9.53 15.26 -1.06
C ASN A 22 -10.78 14.43 -0.74
N GLY A 23 -10.89 13.87 0.48
CA GLY A 23 -11.99 13.00 0.88
C GLY A 23 -11.82 11.54 0.45
N GLU A 24 -10.65 11.14 -0.05
CA GLU A 24 -10.34 9.76 -0.40
C GLU A 24 -9.90 8.95 0.82
N THR A 25 -10.20 7.66 0.83
CA THR A 25 -9.83 6.74 1.91
C THR A 25 -8.41 6.23 1.69
N TYR A 26 -7.59 6.17 2.74
CA TYR A 26 -6.33 5.40 2.78
C TYR A 26 -6.26 4.61 4.08
N PHE A 27 -5.40 3.59 4.14
CA PHE A 27 -5.34 2.70 5.30
C PHE A 27 -4.00 2.80 6.01
N THR A 28 -4.05 2.67 7.34
CA THR A 28 -2.88 2.69 8.20
C THR A 28 -2.86 1.49 9.13
N TRP A 29 -1.69 0.94 9.41
CA TRP A 29 -1.45 -0.04 10.46
C TRP A 29 -0.30 0.46 11.34
N GLY A 30 -0.64 1.00 12.51
CA GLY A 30 0.30 1.78 13.31
C GLY A 30 0.85 2.96 12.50
N ALA A 31 2.17 3.01 12.30
CA ALA A 31 2.83 4.05 11.52
C ALA A 31 2.91 3.75 10.01
N LEU A 32 2.46 2.56 9.56
CA LEU A 32 2.57 2.15 8.16
C LEU A 32 1.37 2.63 7.37
N VAL A 33 1.62 3.35 6.28
CA VAL A 33 0.62 3.62 5.24
C VAL A 33 0.58 2.41 4.30
N LEU A 34 -0.61 1.88 4.05
CA LEU A 34 -0.81 0.71 3.20
C LEU A 34 -1.20 1.12 1.78
N ALA A 35 -0.81 0.30 0.79
CA ALA A 35 -1.03 0.58 -0.61
C ALA A 35 -1.29 -0.69 -1.40
N THR A 36 -2.07 -0.57 -2.49
CA THR A 36 -2.16 -1.61 -3.50
C THR A 36 -0.95 -1.50 -4.43
N PRO A 37 -0.12 -2.55 -4.56
CA PRO A 37 1.00 -2.55 -5.50
C PRO A 37 0.47 -2.53 -6.94
N ILE A 38 1.14 -1.77 -7.81
CA ILE A 38 0.85 -1.78 -9.25
C ILE A 38 2.01 -2.50 -9.94
N GLU A 39 1.69 -3.52 -10.73
CA GLU A 39 2.69 -4.25 -11.51
C GLU A 39 3.42 -3.28 -12.45
N SER A 40 4.75 -3.22 -12.33
CA SER A 40 5.60 -2.28 -13.06
C SER A 40 6.52 -2.98 -14.05
N VAL A 41 6.69 -2.38 -15.23
CA VAL A 41 7.71 -2.73 -16.21
C VAL A 41 8.89 -1.77 -16.05
N GLU A 42 10.08 -2.32 -15.84
CA GLU A 42 11.33 -1.56 -15.77
C GLU A 42 11.86 -1.26 -17.18
N GLU A 43 12.22 -0.01 -17.42
CA GLU A 43 12.85 0.47 -18.65
C GLU A 43 14.21 1.10 -18.32
N LYS A 44 15.27 0.54 -18.90
CA LYS A 44 16.61 1.14 -18.86
C LYS A 44 16.69 2.22 -19.93
N THR A 45 16.96 3.45 -19.50
CA THR A 45 16.98 4.61 -20.39
C THR A 45 18.42 5.03 -20.69
N LYS A 46 18.94 6.07 -20.03
CA LYS A 46 20.31 6.56 -20.25
C LYS A 46 21.33 5.56 -19.70
N SER A 47 22.38 5.26 -20.47
CA SER A 47 23.50 4.41 -20.08
C SER A 47 24.83 5.19 -20.05
N TRP A 48 25.80 4.68 -19.30
CA TRP A 48 27.16 5.22 -19.23
C TRP A 48 28.22 4.14 -19.46
N PRO A 49 29.50 4.51 -19.70
CA PRO A 49 30.58 3.56 -19.94
C PRO A 49 30.94 2.66 -18.74
N VAL A 50 30.23 2.76 -17.62
CA VAL A 50 30.36 1.87 -16.47
C VAL A 50 29.31 0.76 -16.60
N PRO A 51 29.70 -0.52 -16.72
CA PRO A 51 28.76 -1.63 -16.81
C PRO A 51 27.78 -1.64 -15.64
N GLY A 52 26.49 -1.80 -15.93
CA GLY A 52 25.45 -1.77 -14.90
C GLY A 52 24.93 -0.37 -14.56
N PHE A 53 25.54 0.70 -15.06
CA PHE A 53 25.12 2.06 -14.74
C PHE A 53 24.09 2.58 -15.76
N TYR A 54 22.82 2.55 -15.35
CA TYR A 54 21.68 2.97 -16.15
C TYR A 54 20.72 3.83 -15.33
N ASN A 55 20.03 4.75 -16.00
CA ASN A 55 18.80 5.32 -15.46
C ASN A 55 17.67 4.29 -15.60
N LEU A 56 16.88 4.14 -14.53
CA LEU A 56 15.70 3.28 -14.51
C LEU A 56 14.45 4.14 -14.54
N LYS A 57 13.49 3.73 -15.34
CA LYS A 57 12.13 4.26 -15.37
C LYS A 57 11.17 3.09 -15.17
N TYR A 58 10.09 3.33 -14.43
CA TYR A 58 9.06 2.32 -14.19
C TYR A 58 7.73 2.84 -14.73
N ALA A 59 7.03 1.99 -15.48
CA ALA A 59 5.69 2.25 -15.98
C ALA A 59 4.74 1.10 -15.59
N PRO A 60 3.45 1.36 -15.36
CA PRO A 60 2.51 0.29 -15.05
C PRO A 60 2.32 -0.63 -16.27
N GLY A 61 2.39 -1.94 -16.08
CA GLY A 61 2.07 -2.92 -17.13
C GLY A 61 0.57 -2.91 -17.45
N LYS A 62 -0.25 -2.92 -16.39
CA LYS A 62 -1.69 -2.66 -16.44
C LYS A 62 -2.06 -1.76 -15.27
N LEU A 63 -2.73 -0.64 -15.56
CA LEU A 63 -3.19 0.29 -14.54
C LEU A 63 -4.67 0.02 -14.24
N THR A 64 -4.94 -0.55 -13.07
CA THR A 64 -6.29 -0.64 -12.50
C THR A 64 -6.31 0.24 -11.25
N ILE A 65 -7.24 1.20 -11.21
CA ILE A 65 -7.43 2.08 -10.06
C ILE A 65 -8.63 1.57 -9.27
N PHE A 66 -8.38 1.05 -8.08
CA PHE A 66 -9.42 0.48 -7.23
C PHE A 66 -10.16 1.56 -6.45
N GLU A 67 -11.40 1.26 -6.07
CA GLU A 67 -12.23 2.11 -5.22
C GLU A 67 -12.57 1.40 -3.91
N TYR A 68 -12.77 2.17 -2.84
CA TYR A 68 -13.08 1.63 -1.53
C TYR A 68 -14.53 1.17 -1.45
N ALA A 69 -14.72 -0.13 -1.22
CA ALA A 69 -16.03 -0.78 -1.14
C ALA A 69 -16.60 -0.89 0.29
N GLY A 70 -16.02 -0.19 1.28
CA GLY A 70 -16.49 -0.24 2.67
C GLY A 70 -16.20 -1.56 3.39
N LYS A 71 -15.27 -2.36 2.87
CA LYS A 71 -14.98 -3.72 3.35
C LYS A 71 -13.93 -3.71 4.46
N PRO A 72 -14.02 -4.65 5.43
CA PRO A 72 -13.04 -4.76 6.50
C PRO A 72 -11.69 -5.26 5.97
N ILE A 73 -10.62 -4.97 6.72
CA ILE A 73 -9.25 -5.37 6.37
C ILE A 73 -8.76 -6.37 7.40
N THR A 74 -8.24 -7.51 6.94
CA THR A 74 -7.61 -8.52 7.78
C THR A 74 -6.09 -8.42 7.66
N ALA A 75 -5.40 -8.25 8.78
CA ALA A 75 -3.94 -8.19 8.81
C ALA A 75 -3.32 -9.58 8.96
N ASN A 76 -2.29 -9.86 8.17
CA ASN A 76 -1.29 -10.89 8.44
C ASN A 76 0.01 -10.20 8.89
N GLU A 77 0.16 -10.03 10.19
CA GLU A 77 1.25 -9.25 10.80
C GLU A 77 2.64 -9.85 10.53
N HIS A 78 2.73 -11.17 10.33
CA HIS A 78 4.00 -11.85 10.07
C HIS A 78 4.56 -11.56 8.68
N GLU A 79 3.68 -11.40 7.69
CA GLU A 79 4.05 -11.17 6.30
C GLU A 79 3.93 -9.70 5.87
N LEU A 80 3.43 -8.84 6.76
CA LEU A 80 3.07 -7.44 6.45
C LEU A 80 2.15 -7.35 5.23
N SER A 81 1.18 -8.26 5.15
CA SER A 81 0.17 -8.31 4.11
C SER A 81 -1.23 -8.10 4.71
N PHE A 82 -2.07 -7.34 4.02
CA PHE A 82 -3.36 -6.92 4.54
C PHE A 82 -4.44 -7.18 3.49
N LEU A 83 -5.30 -8.16 3.74
CA LEU A 83 -6.33 -8.59 2.80
C LEU A 83 -7.60 -7.77 2.98
N THR A 84 -8.12 -7.22 1.89
CA THR A 84 -9.40 -6.52 1.83
C THR A 84 -10.12 -6.83 0.52
N GLU A 85 -11.31 -6.29 0.35
CA GLU A 85 -12.09 -6.32 -0.88
C GLU A 85 -12.25 -4.89 -1.40
N LEU A 86 -11.83 -4.63 -2.63
CA LEU A 86 -11.97 -3.32 -3.28
C LEU A 86 -12.79 -3.46 -4.56
N TYR A 87 -13.46 -2.38 -4.96
CA TYR A 87 -14.17 -2.34 -6.23
C TYR A 87 -13.17 -2.12 -7.37
N ASN A 88 -13.24 -2.97 -8.39
CA ASN A 88 -12.49 -2.88 -9.62
C ASN A 88 -13.40 -2.28 -10.73
N PRO A 89 -13.22 -1.02 -11.14
CA PRO A 89 -14.04 -0.40 -12.18
C PRO A 89 -13.89 -1.06 -13.56
N ASP A 90 -12.71 -1.63 -13.86
CA ASP A 90 -12.45 -2.29 -15.16
C ASP A 90 -13.27 -3.57 -15.32
N LYS A 91 -13.48 -4.29 -14.22
CA LYS A 91 -14.24 -5.56 -14.19
C LYS A 91 -15.67 -5.40 -13.68
N GLN A 92 -16.00 -4.25 -13.11
CA GLN A 92 -17.27 -3.96 -12.44
C GLN A 92 -17.61 -4.95 -11.31
N VAL A 93 -16.59 -5.41 -10.56
CA VAL A 93 -16.77 -6.35 -9.45
C VAL A 93 -15.97 -5.90 -8.24
N VAL A 94 -16.45 -6.27 -7.05
CA VAL A 94 -15.67 -6.23 -5.83
C VAL A 94 -14.82 -7.49 -5.78
N GLU A 95 -13.50 -7.34 -5.66
CA GLU A 95 -12.56 -8.47 -5.63
C GLU A 95 -11.54 -8.34 -4.50
N PRO A 96 -11.01 -9.48 -4.01
CA PRO A 96 -9.99 -9.47 -2.97
C PRO A 96 -8.70 -8.81 -3.49
N VAL A 97 -8.13 -7.92 -2.68
CA VAL A 97 -6.88 -7.21 -2.94
C VAL A 97 -6.00 -7.28 -1.71
N VAL A 98 -4.71 -7.52 -1.93
CA VAL A 98 -3.68 -7.48 -0.89
C VAL A 98 -3.04 -6.09 -0.87
N LEU A 99 -3.12 -5.42 0.27
CA LEU A 99 -2.38 -4.21 0.55
C LEU A 99 -1.05 -4.57 1.23
N VAL A 100 -0.04 -3.74 0.98
CA VAL A 100 1.30 -3.84 1.59
C VAL A 100 1.75 -2.47 2.08
N PRO A 101 2.72 -2.37 3.01
CA PRO A 101 3.31 -1.10 3.36
C PRO A 101 3.84 -0.37 2.11
N MET A 102 3.49 0.91 1.96
CA MET A 102 3.85 1.73 0.80
C MET A 102 5.34 1.64 0.47
N ALA A 103 6.21 1.63 1.49
CA ALA A 103 7.65 1.55 1.34
C ALA A 103 8.15 0.29 0.59
N GLY A 104 7.37 -0.80 0.57
CA GLY A 104 7.72 -2.06 -0.10
C GLY A 104 7.40 -2.11 -1.59
N THR A 105 7.00 -1.00 -2.22
CA THR A 105 6.53 -0.96 -3.61
C THR A 105 7.15 0.18 -4.39
N ILE A 106 7.26 0.03 -5.72
CA ILE A 106 7.75 1.09 -6.63
C ILE A 106 6.56 1.91 -7.15
N LEU A 107 5.63 1.26 -7.86
CA LEU A 107 4.36 1.84 -8.29
C LEU A 107 3.23 1.34 -7.39
N ARG A 108 2.33 2.24 -6.99
CA ARG A 108 1.33 1.97 -5.96
C ARG A 108 0.15 2.92 -6.01
N GLN A 109 -0.99 2.44 -5.54
CA GLN A 109 -2.16 3.24 -5.19
C GLN A 109 -2.30 3.28 -3.67
N VAL A 110 -2.31 4.48 -3.09
CA VAL A 110 -2.42 4.69 -1.63
C VAL A 110 -3.83 5.12 -1.23
N THR A 111 -4.45 5.95 -2.05
CA THR A 111 -5.78 6.50 -1.79
C THR A 111 -6.82 5.84 -2.70
N PHE A 112 -8.03 5.71 -2.17
CA PHE A 112 -9.15 5.02 -2.78
C PHE A 112 -10.39 5.91 -2.67
N LYS A 113 -10.97 6.28 -3.81
CA LYS A 113 -12.27 6.95 -3.83
C LYS A 113 -13.34 6.02 -3.25
N THR A 114 -14.32 6.59 -2.56
CA THR A 114 -15.46 5.80 -2.10
C THR A 114 -16.29 5.36 -3.30
N PHE A 115 -16.51 4.05 -3.41
CA PHE A 115 -17.47 3.51 -4.36
C PHE A 115 -18.88 3.91 -3.92
N ALA A 116 -19.55 4.74 -4.70
CA ALA A 116 -20.94 5.13 -4.47
C ALA A 116 -21.85 4.09 -5.13
N ASN A 117 -22.59 3.32 -4.31
CA ASN A 117 -23.74 2.53 -4.77
C ASN A 117 -24.96 3.41 -4.97
#